data_AF-A0A959KVI4-F1
#
_entry.id   AF-A0A959KVI4-F1
#
_cell.length_a   1.000
_cell.length_b   1.000
_cell.length_c   1.000
_cell.angle_alpha   90.00
_cell.angle_beta   90.00
_cell.angle_gamma   90.00
#
_symmetry.space_group_name_H-M   'P 1'
#
loop_
_entity.id
_entity.type
_entity.pdbx_description
1 polymer ?
#
loop_
_entity_poly.entity_id
_entity_poly.type
_entity_poly.pdbx_seq_one_letter_code
_entity_poly.pdbx_strand_id
1 'polypeptide(L)' 'LTIINNQTGCMNGANVMVAENIDNPILSIASPGLISCTEPQLTLDATGSSTGPEFQYAWTTIDGN' A
#
# COMPACT_ATOMS: atom_id res chain seq x y z
N LEU A 1 -26.15 -9.96 13.85
CA LEU A 1 -27.28 -9.70 14.78
C LEU A 1 -27.93 -11.05 15.09
N THR A 2 -28.18 -11.39 16.36
CA THR A 2 -28.82 -12.66 16.74
C THR A 2 -30.20 -12.37 17.32
N ILE A 3 -31.24 -12.97 16.72
CA ILE A 3 -32.62 -12.85 17.21
C ILE A 3 -32.96 -14.17 17.91
N ILE A 4 -33.31 -14.09 19.19
CA ILE A 4 -33.76 -15.22 20.02
C ILE A 4 -35.28 -15.14 20.15
N ASN A 5 -35.97 -16.20 19.72
CA ASN A 5 -37.39 -16.35 20.03
C ASN A 5 -37.56 -17.05 21.39
N ASN A 6 -37.97 -16.31 22.43
CA ASN A 6 -38.10 -16.82 23.80
C ASN A 6 -39.28 -17.79 24.03
N GLN A 7 -40.15 -17.99 23.04
CA GLN A 7 -41.27 -18.95 23.13
C GLN A 7 -40.93 -20.31 22.54
N THR A 8 -40.02 -20.38 21.56
CA THR A 8 -39.66 -21.63 20.87
C THR A 8 -38.18 -22.01 21.01
N GLY A 9 -37.34 -21.12 21.58
CA GLY A 9 -35.91 -21.35 21.77
C GLY A 9 -35.08 -21.28 20.48
N CYS A 10 -35.69 -21.02 19.32
CA CYS A 10 -34.97 -20.90 18.05
C CYS A 10 -34.14 -19.59 18.01
N MET A 11 -32.88 -19.74 17.62
CA MET A 11 -31.96 -18.65 17.32
C MET A 11 -31.72 -18.57 15.81
N ASN A 12 -32.01 -17.40 15.24
CA ASN A 12 -31.53 -17.06 13.90
C ASN A 12 -30.46 -15.98 14.04
N GLY A 13 -29.25 -16.29 13.57
CA GLY A 13 -28.15 -15.35 13.43
C GLY A 13 -28.00 -14.93 11.98
N ALA A 14 -27.84 -13.63 11.74
CA ALA A 14 -27.35 -13.11 10.48
C ALA A 14 -25.94 -12.55 10.68
N ASN A 15 -25.00 -13.02 9.87
CA ASN A 15 -23.66 -12.48 9.73
C ASN A 15 -23.60 -11.55 8.52
N VAL A 16 -22.89 -10.43 8.66
CA VAL A 16 -22.54 -9.56 7.53
C VAL A 16 -21.02 -9.57 7.42
N MET A 17 -20.51 -9.86 6.24
CA MET A 17 -19.09 -9.77 5.95
C MET A 17 -18.81 -8.35 5.44
N VAL A 18 -17.98 -7.60 6.15
CA VAL A 18 -17.46 -6.32 5.66
C VAL A 18 -16.10 -6.64 5.03
N ALA A 19 -16.01 -6.49 3.71
CA ALA A 19 -14.73 -6.61 3.03
C ALA A 19 -13.85 -5.42 3.41
N GLU A 20 -12.60 -5.69 3.79
CA GLU A 20 -11.62 -4.64 4.01
C GLU A 20 -11.28 -3.99 2.65
N ASN A 21 -11.33 -2.66 2.59
CA ASN A 21 -10.90 -1.90 1.41
C ASN A 21 -9.44 -1.47 1.61
N ILE A 22 -8.51 -2.38 1.31
CA ILE A 22 -7.07 -2.13 1.42
C ILE A 22 -6.53 -1.97 0.00
N ASP A 23 -6.26 -0.73 -0.40
CA ASP A 23 -5.45 -0.46 -1.58
C ASP A 23 -3.97 -0.55 -1.20
N ASN A 24 -3.22 -1.39 -1.91
CA ASN A 24 -1.76 -1.45 -1.75
C ASN A 24 -1.11 -0.13 -2.19
N PRO A 25 0.01 0.27 -1.56
CA PRO A 25 0.78 1.39 -2.06
C PRO A 25 1.26 1.14 -3.49
N ILE A 26 1.22 2.19 -4.30
CA ILE A 26 1.82 2.23 -5.63
C ILE A 26 3.28 2.64 -5.45
N LEU A 27 4.20 1.86 -6.02
CA LEU A 27 5.61 2.23 -6.14
C LEU A 27 5.90 2.46 -7.62
N SER A 28 6.30 3.68 -7.97
CA SER A 28 6.63 4.06 -9.33
C SER A 28 7.84 4.97 -9.34
N ILE A 29 8.81 4.63 -10.19
CA ILE A 29 10.02 5.42 -10.44
C ILE A 29 10.10 5.77 -11.92
N ALA A 30 10.41 7.03 -12.22
CA ALA A 30 10.71 7.42 -13.59
C ALA A 30 12.01 6.75 -14.05
N SER A 31 12.09 6.37 -15.34
CA SER A 31 13.33 5.83 -15.90
C SER A 31 14.45 6.87 -15.74
N PRO A 32 15.53 6.53 -15.01
CA PRO A 32 16.65 7.44 -14.84
C PRO A 32 17.36 7.67 -16.19
N GLY A 33 17.96 8.85 -16.37
CA GLY A 33 18.89 9.11 -17.48
C GLY A 33 20.18 8.28 -17.41
N LEU A 34 21.06 8.47 -18.40
CA LEU A 34 22.37 7.84 -18.41
C LEU A 34 23.35 8.66 -17.55
N ILE A 35 24.03 7.99 -16.62
CA ILE A 35 25.17 8.59 -15.89
C ILE A 35 26.39 8.53 -16.81
N SER A 36 27.10 9.65 -16.95
CA SER A 36 28.30 9.77 -17.78
C SER A 36 29.42 10.49 -17.05
N CYS A 37 30.65 10.47 -17.58
CA CYS A 37 31.77 11.18 -16.97
C CYS A 37 31.57 12.71 -16.94
N THR A 38 30.75 13.27 -17.82
CA THR A 38 30.40 14.70 -17.85
C THR A 38 29.19 15.03 -16.96
N GLU A 39 28.39 14.01 -16.62
CA GLU A 39 27.21 14.11 -15.75
C GLU A 39 27.24 12.95 -14.73
N PRO A 40 28.05 13.08 -13.67
CA PRO A 40 28.26 12.00 -12.69
C PRO A 40 27.12 11.88 -11.67
N GLN A 41 26.10 12.73 -11.78
CA GLN A 41 24.97 12.78 -10.86
C GLN A 41 23.67 12.58 -11.63
N LEU A 42 22.73 11.89 -10.99
CA LEU A 42 21.41 11.66 -11.52
C LEU A 42 20.37 11.75 -10.39
N THR A 43 19.24 12.37 -10.69
CA THR A 43 18.11 12.43 -9.77
C THR A 43 17.17 11.27 -10.06
N LEU A 44 16.82 10.52 -9.01
CA LEU A 44 15.76 9.52 -9.06
C LEU A 44 14.44 10.17 -8.64
N ASP A 45 13.43 10.05 -9.51
CA ASP A 45 12.11 10.62 -9.28
C ASP A 45 11.10 9.51 -8.95
N ALA A 46 10.60 9.51 -7.71
CA ALA A 46 9.59 8.60 -7.20
C ALA A 46 8.23 9.28 -6.93
N THR A 47 7.99 10.47 -7.49
CA THR A 47 6.75 11.25 -7.29
C THR A 47 5.48 10.54 -7.74
N GLY A 48 5.59 9.52 -8.60
CA GLY A 48 4.46 8.66 -9.00
C GLY A 48 4.07 7.59 -7.98
N SER A 49 4.77 7.49 -6.85
CA SER A 49 4.45 6.55 -5.77
C SER A 49 3.37 7.10 -4.85
N SER A 50 2.71 6.23 -4.08
CA SER A 50 1.78 6.64 -3.02
C SER A 50 2.47 7.59 -2.04
N THR A 51 1.77 8.66 -1.63
CA THR A 51 2.27 9.73 -0.74
C THR A 51 1.36 9.92 0.46
N GLY A 52 1.92 10.29 1.61
CA GLY A 52 1.17 10.46 2.85
C GLY A 52 2.02 10.13 4.09
N PRO A 53 1.61 10.58 5.30
CA PRO A 53 2.32 10.32 6.56
C PRO A 53 2.44 8.83 6.94
N GLU A 54 1.63 7.97 6.33
CA GLU A 54 1.62 6.52 6.50
C GLU A 54 2.71 5.80 5.69
N PHE A 55 3.35 6.48 4.73
CA PHE A 55 4.37 5.89 3.87
C PHE A 55 5.78 6.27 4.31
N GLN A 56 6.69 5.29 4.24
CA GLN A 56 8.12 5.48 4.45
C GLN A 56 8.87 5.19 3.15
N TYR A 57 9.78 6.08 2.77
CA TYR A 57 10.63 5.91 1.59
C TYR A 57 12.04 5.51 2.01
N ALA A 58 12.53 4.41 1.43
CA ALA A 58 13.89 3.93 1.63
C ALA A 58 14.55 3.72 0.27
N TRP A 59 15.75 4.27 0.11
CA TRP A 59 16.60 4.07 -1.06
C TRP A 59 17.70 3.08 -0.72
N THR A 60 17.90 2.06 -1.54
CA THR A 60 18.97 1.08 -1.40
C THR A 60 19.70 0.90 -2.72
N THR A 61 21.00 0.61 -2.64
CA THR A 61 21.81 0.22 -3.79
C THR A 61 22.32 -1.20 -3.56
N ILE A 62 22.46 -1.98 -4.63
CA ILE A 62 23.01 -3.35 -4.52
C ILE A 62 24.51 -3.28 -4.19
N ASP A 63 25.22 -2.28 -4.74
CA ASP A 63 26.68 -2.22 -4.73
C ASP A 63 27.28 -0.97 -4.02
N GLY A 64 26.47 -0.06 -3.45
CA GLY A 64 26.95 0.99 -2.52
C GLY A 64 26.98 2.45 -3.00
N ASN A 65 27.30 3.36 -2.05
CA ASN A 65 27.32 4.84 -2.08
C ASN A 65 28.60 5.43 -2.69
#